data_AF-A0A963APS9-F1
#
_entry.id   AF-A0A963APS9-F1
#
_cell.length_a   1.000
_cell.length_b   1.000
_cell.length_c   1.000
_cell.angle_alpha   90.00
_cell.angle_beta   90.00
_cell.angle_gamma   90.00
#
_symmetry.space_group_name_H-M   'P 1'
#
loop_
_entity.id
_entity.type
_entity.pdbx_description
1 polymer ?
#
loop_
_entity_poly.entity_id
_entity_poly.type
_entity_poly.pdbx_seq_one_letter_code
_entity_poly.pdbx_strand_id
1 'polypeptide(L)'
;MNIRTRIFFVFAMAVVAGFTLLAYWISSDVNDRYSESFEELMVDTANLLAEVITTDMNSGDIALQQLDDAFKRLRLRRFSAQIYELEKTHVDIRVYVTDGKGIVLFDTDADSAVGEDYSQWRDVHRTLQGRY
;
A
#
# COMPACT_ATOMS: atom_id res chain seq x y z
N MET A 1 4.00 -22.19 -50.76
CA MET A 1 4.45 -22.60 -49.40
C MET A 1 4.14 -24.07 -49.20
N ASN A 2 5.13 -24.89 -48.84
CA ASN A 2 4.93 -26.33 -48.68
C ASN A 2 4.06 -26.65 -47.46
N ILE A 3 3.22 -27.69 -47.55
CA ILE A 3 2.27 -28.08 -46.48
C ILE A 3 2.98 -28.31 -45.13
N ARG A 4 4.20 -28.87 -45.17
CA ARG A 4 5.05 -29.07 -43.99
C ARG A 4 5.39 -27.76 -43.28
N THR A 5 5.75 -26.74 -44.04
CA THR A 5 6.09 -25.41 -43.51
C THR A 5 4.86 -24.74 -42.88
N ARG A 6 3.68 -24.90 -43.51
CA ARG A 6 2.43 -24.36 -42.96
C ARG A 6 2.06 -25.02 -41.62
N ILE A 7 2.16 -26.35 -41.53
CA ILE A 7 1.89 -27.08 -40.29
C ILE A 7 2.88 -26.67 -39.19
N PHE A 8 4.16 -26.52 -39.54
CA PHE A 8 5.18 -26.07 -38.59
C PHE A 8 4.84 -24.70 -38.00
N PHE A 9 4.48 -23.71 -38.83
CA PHE A 9 4.13 -22.37 -38.34
C PHE A 9 2.87 -22.35 -37.47
N VAL A 10 1.84 -23.12 -37.83
CA VAL A 10 0.62 -23.22 -37.02
C VAL A 10 0.94 -23.83 -35.66
N PHE A 11 1.73 -24.91 -35.62
CA PHE A 11 2.13 -25.53 -34.36
C PHE A 11 3.01 -24.60 -33.52
N ALA A 12 4.00 -23.94 -34.12
CA ALA A 12 4.87 -22.98 -33.44
C ALA A 12 4.05 -21.81 -32.86
N MET A 13 3.11 -21.27 -33.62
CA MET A 13 2.23 -20.19 -33.17
C MET A 13 1.32 -20.65 -32.01
N ALA A 14 0.77 -21.87 -32.09
CA ALA A 14 -0.05 -22.42 -31.00
C ALA A 14 0.76 -22.60 -29.71
N VAL A 15 2.01 -23.09 -29.80
CA VAL A 15 2.91 -23.23 -28.66
C VAL A 15 3.24 -21.87 -28.07
N VAL A 16 3.66 -20.90 -28.89
CA VAL A 16 3.97 -19.54 -28.43
C VAL A 16 2.76 -18.90 -27.77
N ALA A 17 1.59 -18.95 -28.39
CA ALA A 17 0.37 -18.41 -27.82
C ALA A 17 0.02 -19.06 -26.48
N GLY A 18 0.12 -20.39 -26.38
CA GLY A 18 -0.13 -21.13 -25.15
C GLY A 18 0.81 -20.70 -24.02
N PHE A 19 2.12 -20.61 -24.29
CA PHE A 19 3.10 -20.14 -23.32
C PHE A 19 2.90 -18.68 -22.92
N THR A 20 2.59 -17.80 -23.88
CA THR A 20 2.33 -16.38 -23.58
C THR A 20 1.08 -16.22 -22.70
N LEU A 21 0.00 -16.94 -22.99
CA LEU A 21 -1.22 -16.92 -22.16
C LEU A 21 -0.96 -17.46 -20.76
N LEU A 22 -0.21 -18.56 -20.64
CA LEU A 22 0.16 -19.12 -19.34
C LEU A 22 1.02 -18.15 -18.54
N ALA A 23 2.05 -17.55 -19.16
CA ALA A 23 2.91 -16.57 -18.52
C ALA A 23 2.14 -15.33 -18.07
N TYR A 24 1.22 -14.84 -18.91
CA TYR A 24 0.34 -13.73 -18.57
C TYR A 24 -0.53 -14.07 -17.36
N TRP A 25 -1.17 -15.23 -17.36
CA TRP A 25 -2.04 -15.68 -16.26
C TRP A 25 -1.29 -15.81 -14.93
N ILE A 26 -0.11 -16.43 -14.93
CA ILE A 26 0.73 -16.54 -13.73
C ILE A 26 1.16 -15.15 -13.24
N SER A 27 1.62 -14.28 -14.15
CA SER A 27 2.11 -12.95 -13.78
C SER A 27 1.01 -12.06 -13.18
N SER A 28 -0.21 -12.12 -13.73
CA SER A 28 -1.33 -11.34 -13.19
C SER A 28 -1.74 -11.85 -11.82
N ASP A 29 -1.87 -13.18 -11.66
CA ASP A 29 -2.28 -13.79 -10.38
C ASP A 29 -1.29 -13.45 -9.26
N VAL A 30 0.01 -13.51 -9.54
CA VAL A 30 1.03 -13.17 -8.56
C VAL A 30 0.93 -11.70 -8.14
N ASN A 31 0.84 -10.78 -9.11
CA ASN A 31 0.75 -9.36 -8.81
C ASN A 31 -0.49 -9.04 -7.96
N ASP A 32 -1.64 -9.58 -8.35
CA ASP A 32 -2.91 -9.33 -7.68
C ASP A 32 -2.88 -9.83 -6.24
N ARG A 33 -2.36 -11.05 -6.02
CA ARG A 33 -2.26 -11.64 -4.68
C ARG A 33 -1.29 -10.88 -3.77
N TYR A 34 -0.19 -10.36 -4.30
CA TYR A 34 0.70 -9.49 -3.53
C TYR A 34 -0.02 -8.20 -3.12
N SER A 35 -0.69 -7.54 -4.07
CA SER A 35 -1.46 -6.32 -3.77
C SER A 35 -2.56 -6.56 -2.75
N GLU A 36 -3.29 -7.67 -2.84
CA GLU A 36 -4.33 -8.05 -1.88
C GLU A 36 -3.77 -8.20 -0.46
N SER A 37 -2.65 -8.90 -0.29
CA SER A 37 -2.02 -9.07 1.02
C SER A 37 -1.50 -7.75 1.61
N PHE A 38 -1.01 -6.83 0.77
CA PHE A 38 -0.62 -5.50 1.22
C PHE A 38 -1.83 -4.64 1.58
N GLU A 39 -2.90 -4.70 0.78
CA GLU A 39 -4.14 -3.98 1.03
C GLU A 39 -4.78 -4.39 2.36
N GLU A 40 -4.86 -5.70 2.64
CA GLU A 40 -5.35 -6.26 3.91
C GLU A 40 -4.56 -5.70 5.10
N LEU A 41 -3.22 -5.77 5.05
CA LEU A 41 -2.35 -5.26 6.11
C LEU A 41 -2.49 -3.74 6.29
N MET A 42 -2.65 -2.99 5.21
CA MET A 42 -2.86 -1.54 5.27
C MET A 42 -4.19 -1.19 5.92
N VAL A 43 -5.27 -1.93 5.58
CA VAL A 43 -6.60 -1.74 6.18
C VAL A 43 -6.56 -2.03 7.68
N ASP A 44 -5.94 -3.13 8.10
CA ASP A 44 -5.81 -3.46 9.52
C ASP A 44 -4.98 -2.42 10.27
N THR A 45 -3.85 -1.99 9.69
CA THR A 45 -2.99 -0.96 10.28
C THR A 45 -3.72 0.38 10.40
N ALA A 46 -4.49 0.78 9.40
CA ALA A 46 -5.26 2.02 9.42
C ALA A 46 -6.34 2.00 10.51
N ASN A 47 -7.08 0.91 10.66
CA ASN A 47 -8.09 0.76 11.71
C ASN A 47 -7.46 0.71 13.11
N LEU A 48 -6.34 0.00 13.28
CA LEU A 48 -5.60 -0.02 14.55
C LEU A 48 -5.11 1.37 14.93
N LEU A 49 -4.52 2.13 13.98
CA LEU A 49 -4.07 3.49 14.23
C LEU A 49 -5.24 4.42 14.55
N ALA A 50 -6.39 4.26 13.89
CA ALA A 50 -7.59 5.04 14.20
C ALA A 50 -8.05 4.83 15.64
N GLU A 51 -8.04 3.60 16.15
CA GLU A 51 -8.40 3.29 17.55
C GLU A 51 -7.41 3.90 18.55
N VAL A 52 -6.11 3.79 18.26
CA VAL A 52 -5.04 4.38 19.10
C VAL A 52 -5.19 5.90 19.16
N ILE A 53 -5.35 6.56 18.01
CA ILE A 53 -5.49 8.02 17.92
C ILE A 53 -6.77 8.49 18.62
N THR A 54 -7.89 7.78 18.44
CA THR A 54 -9.18 8.15 19.05
C THR A 54 -9.14 8.07 20.57
N THR A 55 -8.45 7.07 21.12
CA THR A 55 -8.27 6.90 22.57
C THR A 55 -7.62 8.13 23.20
N ASP A 56 -6.62 8.70 22.53
CA ASP A 56 -5.83 9.83 23.04
C ASP A 56 -6.42 11.20 22.68
N MET A 57 -7.23 11.31 21.62
CA MET A 57 -7.86 12.57 21.19
C MET A 57 -8.84 13.16 22.22
N ASN A 58 -9.36 12.34 23.14
CA ASN A 58 -10.16 12.84 24.27
C ASN A 58 -9.35 13.72 25.24
N SER A 59 -8.01 13.72 25.10
CA SER A 59 -7.08 14.53 25.89
C SER A 59 -6.57 15.80 25.17
N GLY A 60 -7.07 16.11 23.96
CA GLY A 60 -6.68 17.28 23.16
C GLY A 60 -5.53 17.03 22.16
N ASP A 61 -4.88 18.11 21.67
CA ASP A 61 -3.79 18.13 20.66
C ASP A 61 -2.57 17.24 20.99
N ILE A 62 -2.51 16.68 22.20
CA ILE A 62 -1.41 15.86 22.70
C ILE A 62 -1.28 14.54 21.91
N ALA A 63 -2.38 13.99 21.38
CA ALA A 63 -2.38 12.72 20.65
C ALA A 63 -1.53 12.76 19.38
N LEU A 64 -1.71 13.81 18.55
CA LEU A 64 -0.96 13.96 17.30
C LEU A 64 0.53 14.25 17.58
N GLN A 65 0.83 15.01 18.64
CA GLN A 65 2.22 15.26 19.04
C GLN A 65 2.95 13.98 19.50
N GLN A 66 2.26 13.11 20.26
CA GLN A 66 2.83 11.83 20.67
C GLN A 66 3.06 10.88 19.49
N LEU A 67 2.14 10.91 18.51
CA LEU A 67 2.27 10.17 17.27
C LEU A 67 3.50 10.64 16.47
N ASP A 68 3.65 11.96 16.31
CA ASP A 68 4.82 12.57 15.67
C ASP A 68 6.13 12.14 16.35
N ASP A 69 6.20 12.25 17.69
CA ASP A 69 7.38 11.83 18.46
C ASP A 69 7.66 10.32 18.34
N ALA A 70 6.62 9.49 18.24
CA ALA A 70 6.76 8.06 18.00
C ALA A 70 7.35 7.79 16.61
N PHE A 71 6.86 8.46 15.55
CA PHE A 71 7.38 8.30 14.19
C PHE A 71 8.79 8.85 14.03
N LYS A 72 9.13 9.97 14.67
CA LYS A 72 10.51 10.49 14.72
C LYS A 72 11.48 9.47 15.33
N ARG A 73 11.09 8.81 16.43
CA ARG A 73 11.88 7.71 17.03
C ARG A 73 11.91 6.47 16.14
N LEU A 74 10.81 6.14 15.47
CA LEU A 74 10.70 4.99 14.57
C LEU A 74 11.65 5.12 13.37
N ARG A 75 11.75 6.30 12.76
CA ARG A 75 12.68 6.59 11.64
C ARG A 75 14.14 6.44 12.04
N LEU A 76 14.47 6.72 13.31
CA LEU A 76 15.82 6.58 13.86
C LEU A 76 16.12 5.15 14.34
N ARG A 77 15.10 4.29 14.48
CA ARG A 77 15.27 2.93 14.99
C ARG A 77 16.10 2.12 14.01
N ARG A 78 17.25 1.65 14.48
CA ARG A 78 18.10 0.70 13.76
C ARG A 78 17.71 -0.72 14.15
N PHE A 79 17.47 -1.55 13.16
CA PHE A 79 17.33 -2.99 13.30
C PHE A 79 17.94 -3.68 12.08
N SER A 80 18.07 -4.99 12.11
CA SER A 80 18.34 -5.81 10.93
C SER A 80 17.44 -7.03 11.03
N ALA A 81 16.61 -7.22 10.02
CA ALA A 81 15.71 -8.35 9.90
C ALA A 81 15.81 -8.93 8.49
N GLN A 82 16.17 -10.22 8.40
CA GLN A 82 16.19 -10.94 7.14
C GLN A 82 14.78 -11.40 6.78
N ILE A 83 14.22 -10.85 5.70
CA ILE A 83 12.92 -11.20 5.15
C ILE A 83 13.18 -11.86 3.78
N TYR A 84 13.27 -13.19 3.76
CA TYR A 84 13.70 -13.95 2.59
C TYR A 84 15.07 -13.48 2.06
N GLU A 85 15.13 -12.86 0.90
CA GLU A 85 16.35 -12.32 0.28
C GLU A 85 16.57 -10.83 0.61
N LEU A 86 15.62 -10.17 1.29
CA LEU A 86 15.69 -8.76 1.65
C LEU A 86 16.16 -8.58 3.09
N GLU A 87 17.28 -7.87 3.27
CA GLU A 87 17.67 -7.35 4.59
C GLU A 87 16.96 -6.01 4.85
N LYS A 88 16.03 -5.97 5.80
CA LYS A 88 15.31 -4.76 6.19
C LYS A 88 15.96 -4.12 7.42
N THR A 89 16.31 -2.85 7.29
CA THR A 89 17.07 -2.11 8.33
C THR A 89 16.36 -0.88 8.89
N HIS A 90 15.23 -0.50 8.29
CA HIS A 90 14.41 0.64 8.65
C HIS A 90 12.93 0.36 8.35
N VAL A 91 12.06 1.14 8.98
CA VAL A 91 10.60 1.06 8.76
C VAL A 91 10.22 2.05 7.65
N ASP A 92 9.52 1.54 6.64
CA ASP A 92 9.06 2.29 5.46
C ASP A 92 7.54 2.38 5.50
N ILE A 93 7.03 3.22 6.40
CA ILE A 93 5.59 3.44 6.54
C ILE A 93 5.36 4.95 6.54
N ARG A 94 4.47 5.41 5.67
CA ARG A 94 3.91 6.76 5.69
C ARG A 94 2.50 6.69 6.27
N VAL A 95 2.24 7.52 7.27
CA VAL A 95 0.91 7.70 7.86
C VAL A 95 0.55 9.17 7.74
N TYR A 96 -0.70 9.41 7.36
CA TYR A 96 -1.30 10.74 7.43
C TYR A 96 -2.69 10.64 8.07
N VAL A 97 -3.12 11.72 8.70
CA VAL A 97 -4.43 11.81 9.36
C VAL A 97 -5.16 13.01 8.79
N THR A 98 -6.44 12.86 8.45
CA THR A 98 -7.28 13.95 7.97
C THR A 98 -8.41 14.26 8.96
N ASP A 99 -8.91 15.49 8.92
CA ASP A 99 -10.13 15.87 9.62
C ASP A 99 -11.39 15.33 8.89
N GLY A 100 -12.56 15.54 9.49
CA GLY A 100 -13.84 15.14 8.89
C GLY A 100 -14.20 15.85 7.58
N LYS A 101 -13.38 16.80 7.11
CA LYS A 101 -13.52 17.49 5.83
C LYS A 101 -12.48 17.02 4.80
N GLY A 102 -11.54 16.16 5.18
CA GLY A 102 -10.46 15.69 4.34
C GLY A 102 -9.21 16.57 4.34
N ILE A 103 -9.09 17.53 5.27
CA ILE A 103 -7.87 18.34 5.42
C ILE A 103 -6.84 17.57 6.24
N VAL A 104 -5.61 17.48 5.76
CA VAL A 104 -4.52 16.77 6.45
C VAL A 104 -4.12 17.51 7.74
N LEU A 105 -4.22 16.82 8.87
CA LEU A 105 -3.82 17.29 10.20
C LEU A 105 -2.43 16.83 10.62
N PHE A 106 -1.95 15.71 10.05
CA PHE A 106 -0.67 15.10 10.38
C PHE A 106 -0.15 14.33 9.17
N ASP A 107 1.17 14.39 8.92
CA ASP A 107 1.86 13.58 7.92
C ASP A 107 3.29 13.25 8.36
N THR A 108 3.60 11.96 8.40
CA THR A 108 4.96 11.47 8.70
C THR A 108 6.02 11.85 7.66
N ASP A 109 5.63 12.23 6.45
CA ASP A 109 6.56 12.67 5.39
C ASP A 109 6.93 14.15 5.55
N ALA A 110 7.61 14.44 6.66
CA ALA A 110 8.14 15.76 7.03
C ALA A 110 7.08 16.88 7.01
N ASP A 111 5.85 16.59 7.44
CA ASP A 111 4.70 17.51 7.45
C ASP A 111 4.38 18.14 6.08
N SER A 112 4.87 17.55 4.98
CA SER A 112 4.80 18.15 3.64
C SER A 112 3.37 18.39 3.16
N ALA A 113 2.43 17.53 3.56
CA ALA A 113 1.02 17.63 3.16
C ALA A 113 0.11 18.28 4.22
N VAL A 114 0.63 18.72 5.37
CA VAL A 114 -0.23 19.27 6.45
C VAL A 114 -0.95 20.52 5.96
N GLY A 115 -2.27 20.54 6.09
CA GLY A 115 -3.16 21.60 5.59
C GLY A 115 -3.61 21.42 4.14
N GLU A 116 -3.14 20.41 3.41
CA GLU A 116 -3.66 20.09 2.09
C GLU A 116 -5.06 19.45 2.15
N ASP A 117 -5.84 19.64 1.09
CA ASP A 117 -7.17 19.07 0.94
C ASP A 117 -7.11 17.74 0.18
N TYR A 118 -7.29 16.65 0.92
CA TYR A 118 -7.33 15.29 0.39
C TYR A 118 -8.77 14.75 0.26
N SER A 119 -9.81 15.59 0.41
CA SER A 119 -11.22 15.17 0.37
C SER A 119 -11.65 14.45 -0.92
N GLN A 120 -10.91 14.66 -2.02
CA GLN A 120 -11.14 14.03 -3.32
C GLN A 120 -10.29 12.77 -3.56
N TRP A 121 -9.36 12.46 -2.65
CA TRP A 121 -8.56 11.23 -2.75
C TRP A 121 -9.46 10.02 -2.49
N ARG A 122 -9.28 8.96 -3.26
CA ARG A 122 -10.25 7.85 -3.32
C ARG A 122 -10.45 7.20 -1.96
N ASP A 123 -9.37 6.96 -1.23
CA ASP A 123 -9.36 6.40 0.12
C ASP A 123 -10.06 7.36 1.10
N VAL A 124 -9.61 8.60 1.22
CA VAL A 124 -10.18 9.60 2.13
C VAL A 124 -11.67 9.82 1.86
N HIS A 125 -12.04 10.03 0.59
CA HIS A 125 -13.41 10.25 0.17
C HIS A 125 -14.35 9.12 0.57
N ARG A 126 -13.89 7.86 0.41
CA ARG A 126 -14.69 6.69 0.78
C ARG A 126 -14.75 6.50 2.28
N THR A 127 -13.65 6.67 2.99
CA THR A 127 -13.61 6.60 4.46
C THR A 127 -14.55 7.62 5.10
N LEU A 128 -14.57 8.87 4.62
CA LEU A 128 -15.50 9.90 5.09
C LEU A 128 -16.98 9.55 4.87
N GLN A 129 -17.28 8.64 3.94
CA GLN A 129 -18.63 8.11 3.70
C GLN A 129 -18.92 6.82 4.47
N GLY A 130 -18.00 6.35 5.32
CA GLY A 130 -18.09 5.05 5.99
C GLY A 130 -18.00 3.87 5.03
N ARG A 131 -17.25 4.03 3.91
CA ARG A 131 -17.06 3.03 2.86
C ARG A 131 -15.59 2.65 2.72
N TYR A 132 -15.39 1.50 2.10
CA TYR A 132 -14.11 1.06 1.53
C TYR A 132 -14.17 1.13 0.00
#